data_AF-A0A1X6PKW4-F1
#
_entry.id   AF-A0A1X6PKW4-F1
#
_cell.length_a   1.000
_cell.length_b   1.000
_cell.length_c   1.000
_cell.angle_alpha   90.00
_cell.angle_beta   90.00
_cell.angle_gamma   90.00
#
_symmetry.space_group_name_H-M   'P 1'
#
loop_
_entity.id
_entity.type
_entity.pdbx_description
1 polymer ?
#
loop_
_entity_poly.entity_id
_entity_poly.type
_entity_poly.pdbx_seq_one_letter_code
_entity_poly.pdbx_strand_id
1 'polypeptide(L)'
;MAARTADGGEPADDQQRSSSLVATPSVVCLRADHGLPAPAASRRRHPPPRLRRRHQPLSVRPPPPLHHRRARLPPTAGLKENVAQLPSTAHIARLDVTVTAALSATPLSTRATIDNVDGSRASVAIYAAIAADDIIAVPQAEEGLRLYAEAVGDGGKHPNIEILQQVAAGETIVEITRVLA
;
A
#
# COMPACT_ATOMS: atom_id res chain seq x y z
N MET A 1 57.34 -27.23 -22.08
CA MET A 1 56.18 -27.64 -21.27
C MET A 1 56.44 -27.19 -19.84
N ALA A 2 55.79 -26.11 -19.41
CA ALA A 2 55.99 -25.52 -18.09
C ALA A 2 55.08 -26.19 -17.05
N ALA A 3 55.61 -26.40 -15.86
CA ALA A 3 54.93 -26.96 -14.69
C ALA A 3 54.64 -25.87 -13.64
N ARG A 4 53.57 -26.09 -12.83
CA ARG A 4 53.29 -25.66 -11.44
C ARG A 4 51.82 -25.23 -11.29
N THR A 5 51.09 -25.31 -10.16
CA THR A 5 51.03 -26.06 -8.88
C THR A 5 49.79 -25.47 -8.15
N ALA A 6 49.11 -26.26 -7.31
CA ALA A 6 48.24 -25.86 -6.17
C ALA A 6 46.89 -25.15 -6.48
N ASP A 7 45.85 -25.17 -5.64
CA ASP A 7 45.45 -25.87 -4.41
C ASP A 7 44.08 -25.28 -4.00
N GLY A 8 43.26 -26.06 -3.30
CA GLY A 8 42.42 -25.54 -2.22
C GLY A 8 40.95 -25.15 -2.49
N GLY A 9 40.04 -25.77 -1.73
CA GLY A 9 38.77 -25.14 -1.32
C GLY A 9 37.55 -26.06 -1.20
N GLU A 10 37.41 -26.78 -0.07
CA GLU A 10 36.12 -27.30 0.43
C GLU A 10 35.11 -26.15 0.67
N PRO A 11 33.80 -26.46 0.74
CA PRO A 11 33.23 -26.57 2.09
C PRO A 11 32.21 -27.72 2.27
N ALA A 12 32.17 -28.18 3.52
CA ALA A 12 31.12 -28.96 4.15
C ALA A 12 29.76 -28.24 4.18
N ASP A 13 28.66 -29.00 4.20
CA ASP A 13 27.64 -28.81 5.24
C ASP A 13 26.80 -30.08 5.45
N ASP A 14 26.67 -30.41 6.72
CA ASP A 14 25.97 -31.52 7.36
C ASP A 14 24.66 -30.96 7.89
N GLN A 15 23.49 -31.44 7.43
CA GLN A 15 22.34 -31.56 8.33
C GLN A 15 21.17 -32.41 7.79
N GLN A 16 21.14 -33.65 8.25
CA GLN A 16 20.07 -34.24 9.05
C GLN A 16 18.65 -33.62 9.01
N ARG A 17 17.65 -34.45 8.67
CA ARG A 17 16.38 -34.77 9.39
C ARG A 17 15.27 -35.09 8.38
N SER A 18 14.98 -36.36 8.11
CA SER A 18 14.14 -37.27 8.90
C SER A 18 12.73 -36.74 9.23
N SER A 19 11.77 -37.41 8.61
CA SER A 19 10.58 -37.98 9.26
C SER A 19 9.41 -37.07 9.58
N SER A 20 8.36 -37.23 8.76
CA SER A 20 7.00 -37.64 9.18
C SER A 20 6.60 -37.34 10.62
N LEU A 21 5.51 -36.59 10.82
CA LEU A 21 4.47 -36.98 11.78
C LEU A 21 3.18 -36.17 11.57
N VAL A 22 2.13 -36.96 11.40
CA VAL A 22 0.70 -36.65 11.33
C VAL A 22 0.26 -36.03 12.66
N ALA A 23 -0.56 -34.98 12.63
CA ALA A 23 -1.25 -34.48 13.81
C ALA A 23 -2.71 -34.19 13.48
N THR A 24 -3.57 -35.17 13.75
CA THR A 24 -5.02 -35.02 13.89
C THR A 24 -5.34 -34.57 15.32
N PRO A 25 -6.28 -33.64 15.55
CA PRO A 25 -6.93 -33.54 16.85
C PRO A 25 -8.14 -34.47 16.90
N SER A 26 -8.00 -35.55 17.67
CA SER A 26 -9.11 -36.33 18.21
C SER A 26 -9.93 -35.47 19.18
N VAL A 27 -11.22 -35.32 18.93
CA VAL A 27 -12.20 -34.89 19.94
C VAL A 27 -13.23 -36.00 20.07
N VAL A 28 -13.13 -36.76 21.16
CA VAL A 28 -14.18 -37.65 21.66
C VAL A 28 -14.33 -37.39 23.15
N CYS A 29 -15.58 -37.15 23.55
CA CYS A 29 -16.25 -37.36 24.85
C CYS A 29 -17.31 -36.26 25.00
N LEU A 30 -18.55 -36.48 25.45
CA LEU A 30 -19.32 -37.68 25.75
C LEU A 30 -20.76 -37.16 25.95
N ARG A 31 -21.76 -37.93 25.52
CA ARG A 31 -23.19 -37.69 25.79
C ARG A 31 -23.55 -37.97 27.25
N ALA A 32 -24.64 -37.34 27.71
CA ALA A 32 -25.72 -37.87 28.58
C ALA A 32 -26.35 -36.69 29.37
N ASP A 33 -27.62 -36.65 29.76
CA ASP A 33 -28.87 -37.33 29.40
C ASP A 33 -30.00 -36.53 30.12
N HIS A 34 -31.23 -36.96 29.93
CA HIS A 34 -32.50 -36.31 30.21
C HIS A 34 -32.86 -36.03 31.68
N GLY A 35 -33.68 -35.01 31.89
CA GLY A 35 -34.44 -34.78 33.13
C GLY A 35 -35.64 -33.84 32.90
N LEU A 36 -36.83 -34.43 32.90
CA LEU A 36 -38.19 -33.89 32.63
C LEU A 36 -38.79 -33.13 33.87
N PRO A 37 -40.06 -32.62 33.85
CA PRO A 37 -40.40 -31.22 34.20
C PRO A 37 -41.27 -30.98 35.47
N ALA A 38 -41.66 -29.70 35.67
CA ALA A 38 -42.86 -29.11 36.32
C ALA A 38 -42.64 -28.33 37.66
N PRO A 39 -43.57 -27.47 38.14
CA PRO A 39 -44.74 -26.82 37.53
C PRO A 39 -44.78 -25.27 37.69
N ALA A 40 -45.85 -24.70 37.14
CA ALA A 40 -46.19 -23.27 37.02
C ALA A 40 -46.34 -22.48 38.33
N ALA A 41 -45.97 -21.19 38.28
CA ALA A 41 -46.55 -20.16 39.12
C ALA A 41 -46.58 -18.81 38.37
N SER A 42 -47.78 -18.43 37.94
CA SER A 42 -48.15 -17.06 37.55
C SER A 42 -47.78 -16.06 38.65
N ARG A 43 -47.17 -14.92 38.30
CA ARG A 43 -47.59 -13.59 38.76
C ARG A 43 -46.72 -12.45 38.20
N ARG A 44 -47.45 -11.45 37.71
CA ARG A 44 -47.15 -10.01 37.71
C ARG A 44 -46.21 -9.48 36.63
N ARG A 45 -46.88 -8.95 35.59
CA ARG A 45 -46.39 -7.96 34.64
C ARG A 45 -45.72 -6.80 35.37
N HIS A 46 -44.41 -6.64 35.17
CA HIS A 46 -43.71 -5.37 35.34
C HIS A 46 -43.17 -4.95 33.96
N PRO A 47 -43.54 -3.78 33.43
CA PRO A 47 -42.87 -3.25 32.25
C PRO A 47 -41.44 -2.82 32.64
N PRO A 48 -40.43 -3.04 31.78
CA PRO A 48 -39.08 -2.56 32.06
C PRO A 48 -39.03 -1.03 32.02
N PRO A 49 -38.18 -0.39 32.84
CA PRO A 49 -37.95 1.05 32.73
C PRO A 49 -37.36 1.37 31.35
N ARG A 50 -37.98 2.31 30.65
CA ARG A 50 -37.51 2.84 29.37
C ARG A 50 -36.10 3.39 29.56
N LEU A 51 -35.11 2.71 28.98
CA LEU A 51 -33.77 3.24 28.80
C LEU A 51 -33.90 4.59 28.08
N ARG A 52 -33.65 5.69 28.81
CA ARG A 52 -33.45 7.00 28.21
C ARG A 52 -32.32 6.82 27.19
N ARG A 53 -32.66 6.95 25.90
CA ARG A 53 -31.69 7.14 24.83
C ARG A 53 -30.80 8.29 25.26
N ARG A 54 -29.60 7.98 25.76
CA ARG A 54 -28.51 8.93 25.81
C ARG A 54 -28.36 9.42 24.37
N HIS A 55 -28.60 10.70 24.15
CA HIS A 55 -28.15 11.37 22.94
C HIS A 55 -26.65 11.07 22.84
N GLN A 56 -26.27 10.21 21.89
CA GLN A 56 -24.89 10.14 21.47
C GLN A 56 -24.52 11.56 21.04
N PRO A 57 -23.48 12.19 21.60
CA PRO A 57 -22.95 13.38 20.98
C PRO A 57 -22.59 12.96 19.56
N LEU A 58 -23.14 13.68 18.58
CA LEU A 58 -22.76 13.54 17.19
C LEU A 58 -21.24 13.59 17.15
N SER A 59 -20.58 12.45 16.96
CA SER A 59 -19.18 12.42 16.56
C SER A 59 -19.15 13.19 15.25
N VAL A 60 -18.82 14.48 15.34
CA VAL A 60 -18.52 15.31 14.19
C VAL A 60 -17.35 14.59 13.55
N ARG A 61 -17.64 13.76 12.53
CA ARG A 61 -16.61 13.18 11.69
C ARG A 61 -15.77 14.37 11.24
N PRO A 62 -14.45 14.38 11.49
CA PRO A 62 -13.62 15.41 10.88
C PRO A 62 -13.90 15.34 9.36
N PRO A 63 -14.08 16.48 8.69
CA PRO A 63 -14.19 16.47 7.24
C PRO A 63 -12.98 15.70 6.71
N PRO A 64 -13.15 14.83 5.69
CA PRO A 64 -12.00 14.19 5.07
C PRO A 64 -11.01 15.30 4.69
N PRO A 65 -9.70 15.09 4.88
CA PRO A 65 -8.70 16.07 4.49
C PRO A 65 -9.00 16.47 3.05
N LEU A 66 -9.10 17.77 2.82
CA LEU A 66 -9.30 18.35 1.50
C LEU A 66 -8.01 18.18 0.70
N HIS A 67 -7.57 16.94 0.46
CA HIS A 67 -6.69 16.67 -0.66
C HIS A 67 -7.48 17.13 -1.88
N HIS A 68 -6.99 18.23 -2.45
CA HIS A 68 -7.67 18.98 -3.49
C HIS A 68 -8.43 18.06 -4.43
N ARG A 69 -9.74 18.33 -4.53
CA ARG A 69 -10.68 17.75 -5.48
C ARG A 69 -10.28 18.16 -6.91
N ARG A 70 -9.06 17.84 -7.35
CA ARG A 70 -8.79 17.60 -8.76
C ARG A 70 -9.67 16.41 -9.08
N ALA A 71 -10.62 16.60 -9.98
CA ALA A 71 -11.52 15.54 -10.40
C ALA A 71 -10.68 14.28 -10.62
N ARG A 72 -11.01 13.17 -9.93
CA ARG A 72 -10.40 11.87 -10.20
C ARG A 72 -10.70 11.60 -11.67
N LEU A 73 -9.75 11.91 -12.54
CA LEU A 73 -9.91 11.70 -13.96
C LEU A 73 -9.89 10.18 -14.12
N PRO A 74 -10.97 9.58 -14.65
CA PRO A 74 -10.94 8.15 -14.88
C PRO A 74 -9.77 7.87 -15.83
N PRO A 75 -8.91 6.87 -15.52
CA PRO A 75 -7.87 6.48 -16.45
C PRO A 75 -8.55 6.07 -17.77
N THR A 76 -8.08 6.69 -18.85
CA THR A 76 -8.42 6.36 -20.22
C THR A 76 -7.63 5.15 -20.71
N ALA A 77 -7.87 4.74 -21.95
CA ALA A 77 -7.25 3.57 -22.57
C ALA A 77 -5.74 3.69 -22.83
N GLY A 78 -5.11 4.85 -22.60
CA GLY A 78 -3.68 5.02 -22.87
C GLY A 78 -2.97 6.04 -21.98
N LEU A 79 -1.67 5.81 -21.75
CA LEU A 79 -0.82 6.70 -20.94
C LEU A 79 -0.78 8.12 -21.52
N LYS A 80 -0.72 8.23 -22.86
CA LYS A 80 -0.63 9.53 -23.55
C LYS A 80 -1.93 10.32 -23.37
N GLU A 81 -3.07 9.66 -23.47
CA GLU A 81 -4.38 10.23 -23.24
C GLU A 81 -4.56 10.64 -21.78
N ASN A 82 -4.12 9.80 -20.83
CA ASN A 82 -4.12 10.13 -19.40
C ASN A 82 -3.32 11.41 -19.12
N VAL A 83 -2.09 11.48 -19.63
CA VAL A 83 -1.20 12.64 -19.45
C VAL A 83 -1.77 13.90 -20.10
N ALA A 84 -2.45 13.79 -21.24
CA ALA A 84 -3.05 14.93 -21.93
C ALA A 84 -4.20 15.59 -21.14
N GLN A 85 -4.81 14.87 -20.19
CA GLN A 85 -5.84 15.42 -19.30
C GLN A 85 -5.28 16.08 -18.05
N LEU A 86 -3.98 15.91 -17.77
CA LEU A 86 -3.33 16.49 -16.60
C LEU A 86 -2.99 17.96 -16.81
N PRO A 87 -2.83 18.74 -15.73
CA PRO A 87 -2.32 20.11 -15.83
C PRO A 87 -0.98 20.18 -16.58
N SER A 88 -0.81 21.22 -17.38
CA SER A 88 0.43 21.46 -18.11
C SER A 88 1.63 21.59 -17.17
N THR A 89 2.72 20.91 -17.50
CA THR A 89 4.01 20.96 -16.78
C THR A 89 5.06 21.81 -17.48
N ALA A 90 4.69 22.63 -18.46
CA ALA A 90 5.66 23.44 -19.24
C ALA A 90 6.50 24.41 -18.39
N HIS A 91 6.03 24.78 -17.20
CA HIS A 91 6.72 25.65 -16.25
C HIS A 91 7.71 24.91 -15.32
N ILE A 92 7.78 23.58 -15.43
CA ILE A 92 8.63 22.72 -14.60
C ILE A 92 9.82 22.28 -15.46
N ALA A 93 11.05 22.59 -15.01
CA ALA A 93 12.27 22.09 -15.62
C ALA A 93 12.53 20.62 -15.25
N ARG A 94 12.34 20.28 -13.98
CA ARG A 94 12.56 18.93 -13.44
C ARG A 94 11.86 18.73 -12.09
N LEU A 95 11.73 17.47 -11.68
CA LEU A 95 11.32 17.10 -10.33
C LEU A 95 12.51 16.49 -9.59
N ASP A 96 12.75 16.93 -8.38
CA ASP A 96 13.61 16.25 -7.44
C ASP A 96 12.73 15.43 -6.49
N VAL A 97 12.86 14.11 -6.56
CA VAL A 97 12.05 13.12 -5.85
C VAL A 97 12.87 12.57 -4.69
N THR A 98 12.42 12.79 -3.46
CA THR A 98 13.03 12.20 -2.27
C THR A 98 12.16 11.06 -1.78
N VAL A 99 12.71 9.85 -1.78
CA VAL A 99 12.02 8.64 -1.31
C VAL A 99 12.53 8.35 0.10
N THR A 100 11.65 8.31 1.08
CA THR A 100 11.99 8.05 2.49
C THR A 100 11.30 6.78 2.96
N ALA A 101 12.07 5.84 3.55
CA ALA A 101 11.50 4.62 4.13
C ALA A 101 10.63 4.95 5.35
N ALA A 102 9.34 4.60 5.30
CA ALA A 102 8.37 4.95 6.33
C ALA A 102 8.43 4.04 7.57
N LEU A 103 8.95 2.82 7.41
CA LEU A 103 8.95 1.77 8.43
C LEU A 103 10.31 1.56 9.11
N SER A 104 11.33 2.36 8.78
CA SER A 104 12.68 2.19 9.32
C SER A 104 12.92 3.01 10.60
N ALA A 105 13.51 2.38 11.62
CA ALA A 105 13.95 3.05 12.86
C ALA A 105 15.07 4.08 12.60
N THR A 106 15.74 3.98 11.45
CA THR A 106 16.63 5.02 10.93
C THR A 106 16.16 5.33 9.50
N PRO A 107 15.45 6.44 9.27
CA PRO A 107 14.90 6.74 7.96
C PRO A 107 16.06 6.90 6.98
N LEU A 108 16.09 6.01 5.98
CA LEU A 108 16.98 6.12 4.84
C LEU A 108 16.21 6.84 3.74
N SER A 109 16.81 7.91 3.22
CA SER A 109 16.23 8.71 2.14
C SER A 109 17.14 8.68 0.91
N THR A 110 16.55 8.42 -0.25
CA THR A 110 17.24 8.44 -1.54
C THR A 110 16.64 9.53 -2.41
N ARG A 111 17.49 10.36 -3.03
CA ARG A 111 17.07 11.39 -3.97
C ARG A 111 17.26 10.91 -5.41
N ALA A 112 16.22 11.05 -6.21
CA ALA A 112 16.22 10.87 -7.66
C ALA A 112 15.82 12.19 -8.33
N THR A 113 16.26 12.41 -9.57
CA THR A 113 15.86 13.57 -10.36
C THR A 113 15.19 13.09 -11.64
N ILE A 114 14.10 13.73 -12.02
CA ILE A 114 13.33 13.46 -13.23
C ILE A 114 13.28 14.75 -14.05
N ASP A 115 14.11 14.84 -15.08
CA ASP A 115 14.10 15.98 -16.00
C ASP A 115 12.82 16.01 -16.83
N ASN A 116 12.31 17.20 -17.15
CA ASN A 116 11.11 17.37 -17.98
C ASN A 116 11.48 17.41 -19.47
N VAL A 117 11.97 16.27 -19.98
CA VAL A 117 12.37 16.08 -21.39
C VAL A 117 11.50 15.02 -22.06
N ASP A 118 11.61 14.87 -23.39
CA ASP A 118 10.97 13.76 -24.09
C ASP A 118 11.46 12.41 -23.53
N GLY A 119 10.53 11.49 -23.27
CA GLY A 119 10.78 10.22 -22.58
C GLY A 119 10.38 10.21 -21.10
N SER A 120 10.60 11.30 -20.37
CA SER A 120 10.27 11.43 -18.93
C SER A 120 9.13 12.41 -18.63
N ARG A 121 8.70 13.20 -19.62
CA ARG A 121 7.59 14.17 -19.51
C ARG A 121 6.29 13.58 -18.96
N ALA A 122 5.98 12.32 -19.31
CA ALA A 122 4.80 11.62 -18.78
C ALA A 122 4.91 11.41 -17.25
N SER A 123 6.08 11.01 -16.77
CA SER A 123 6.34 10.84 -15.34
C SER A 123 6.30 12.15 -14.59
N VAL A 124 6.88 13.22 -15.15
CA VAL A 124 6.81 14.56 -14.55
C VAL A 124 5.36 15.02 -14.41
N ALA A 125 4.54 14.84 -15.45
CA ALA A 125 3.12 15.18 -15.41
C ALA A 125 2.36 14.39 -14.33
N ILE A 126 2.55 13.07 -14.26
CA ILE A 126 1.86 12.22 -13.29
C ILE A 126 2.28 12.58 -11.85
N TYR A 127 3.59 12.63 -11.57
CA TYR A 127 4.09 12.96 -10.23
C TYR A 127 3.63 14.35 -9.78
N ALA A 128 3.73 15.36 -10.65
CA ALA A 128 3.29 16.71 -10.34
C ALA A 128 1.76 16.81 -10.14
N ALA A 129 0.98 15.96 -10.82
CA ALA A 129 -0.46 15.95 -10.75
C ALA A 129 -1.00 15.28 -9.47
N ILE A 130 -0.42 14.15 -9.07
CA ILE A 130 -0.89 13.34 -7.93
C ILE A 130 -0.37 13.85 -6.58
N ALA A 131 0.75 14.57 -6.56
CA ALA A 131 1.31 15.12 -5.33
C ALA A 131 0.32 16.08 -4.63
N ALA A 132 0.07 15.83 -3.34
CA ALA A 132 -0.69 16.71 -2.48
C ALA A 132 0.28 17.35 -1.48
N ASP A 133 0.35 18.68 -1.46
CA ASP A 133 1.28 19.42 -0.59
C ASP A 133 2.73 18.91 -0.74
N ASP A 134 3.13 18.65 -1.99
CA ASP A 134 4.45 18.13 -2.36
C ASP A 134 4.77 16.72 -1.83
N ILE A 135 3.76 16.01 -1.32
CA ILE A 135 3.88 14.65 -0.80
C ILE A 135 3.04 13.68 -1.64
N ILE A 136 3.60 12.50 -1.89
CA ILE A 136 2.89 11.34 -2.40
C ILE A 136 2.88 10.29 -1.28
N ALA A 137 1.69 10.03 -0.76
CA ALA A 137 1.41 8.91 0.14
C ALA A 137 0.61 7.83 -0.61
N VAL A 138 0.26 6.76 0.11
CA VAL A 138 -0.47 5.58 -0.43
C VAL A 138 -1.60 5.95 -1.41
N PRO A 139 -2.60 6.80 -1.06
CA PRO A 139 -3.74 7.03 -1.95
C PRO A 139 -3.37 7.80 -3.23
N GLN A 140 -2.33 8.64 -3.18
CA GLN A 140 -1.81 9.34 -4.36
C GLN A 140 -1.04 8.37 -5.27
N ALA A 141 -0.28 7.44 -4.68
CA ALA A 141 0.47 6.45 -5.43
C ALA A 141 -0.46 5.47 -6.17
N GLU A 142 -1.52 5.00 -5.54
CA GLU A 142 -2.57 4.18 -6.18
C GLU A 142 -3.26 4.90 -7.35
N GLU A 143 -3.44 6.23 -7.25
CA GLU A 143 -3.93 7.05 -8.36
C GLU A 143 -2.89 7.11 -9.49
N GLY A 144 -1.63 7.38 -9.17
CA GLY A 144 -0.54 7.42 -10.15
C GLY A 144 -0.39 6.11 -10.92
N LEU A 145 -0.45 4.97 -10.24
CA LEU A 145 -0.39 3.64 -10.87
C LEU A 145 -1.56 3.41 -11.84
N ARG A 146 -2.75 3.92 -11.54
CA ARG A 146 -3.89 3.86 -12.47
C ARG A 146 -3.67 4.72 -13.72
N LEU A 147 -2.98 5.86 -13.60
CA LEU A 147 -2.61 6.67 -14.77
C LEU A 147 -1.55 5.98 -15.65
N TYR A 148 -0.74 5.09 -15.06
CA TYR A 148 0.24 4.25 -15.76
C TYR A 148 -0.34 2.96 -16.35
N ALA A 149 -1.66 2.73 -16.35
CA ALA A 149 -2.31 1.44 -16.62
C ALA A 149 -1.75 0.60 -17.80
N GLU A 150 -1.33 1.22 -18.91
CA GLU A 150 -0.73 0.50 -20.06
C GLU A 150 0.76 0.14 -19.87
N ALA A 151 1.52 0.93 -19.09
CA ALA A 151 2.96 0.71 -18.89
C ALA A 151 3.26 -0.42 -17.89
N VAL A 152 2.25 -0.93 -17.17
CA VAL A 152 2.42 -1.99 -16.16
C VAL A 152 2.58 -3.38 -16.80
N GLY A 153 2.35 -3.51 -18.11
CA GLY A 153 2.38 -4.80 -18.83
C GLY A 153 3.69 -5.17 -19.55
N ASP A 154 4.65 -4.25 -19.70
CA ASP A 154 5.75 -4.42 -20.67
C ASP A 154 6.97 -5.21 -20.15
N GLY A 155 6.92 -5.74 -18.91
CA GLY A 155 8.00 -6.56 -18.34
C GLY A 155 9.33 -5.82 -18.11
N GLY A 156 9.38 -4.51 -18.36
CA GLY A 156 10.53 -3.64 -18.13
C GLY A 156 10.58 -3.08 -16.70
N LYS A 157 11.80 -2.82 -16.21
CA LYS A 157 12.01 -2.06 -14.97
C LYS A 157 11.69 -0.59 -15.22
N HIS A 158 10.63 -0.11 -14.60
CA HIS A 158 10.20 1.27 -14.67
C HIS A 158 10.45 1.93 -13.31
N PRO A 159 11.60 2.59 -13.08
CA PRO A 159 11.98 3.08 -11.75
C PRO A 159 10.91 3.98 -11.13
N ASN A 160 10.21 4.78 -11.93
CA ASN A 160 9.11 5.64 -11.45
C ASN A 160 7.85 4.85 -11.07
N ILE A 161 7.54 3.76 -11.78
CA ILE A 161 6.40 2.89 -11.43
C ILE A 161 6.75 2.10 -10.16
N GLU A 162 7.98 1.58 -10.06
CA GLU A 162 8.47 0.85 -8.88
C GLU A 162 8.39 1.70 -7.61
N ILE A 163 8.78 2.98 -7.68
CA ILE A 163 8.63 3.92 -6.55
C ILE A 163 7.15 4.04 -6.14
N LEU A 164 6.23 4.23 -7.09
CA LEU A 164 4.80 4.31 -6.76
C LEU A 164 4.24 3.00 -6.20
N GLN A 165 4.74 1.85 -6.63
CA GLN A 165 4.35 0.55 -6.06
C GLN A 165 4.81 0.44 -4.59
N GLN A 166 6.03 0.87 -4.26
CA GLN A 166 6.54 0.89 -2.89
C GLN A 166 5.75 1.85 -1.98
N VAL A 167 5.38 3.03 -2.51
CA VAL A 167 4.54 3.98 -1.76
C VAL A 167 3.13 3.42 -1.57
N ALA A 168 2.54 2.78 -2.58
CA ALA A 168 1.23 2.15 -2.47
C ALA A 168 1.21 0.97 -1.48
N ALA A 169 2.33 0.25 -1.36
CA ALA A 169 2.53 -0.77 -0.32
C ALA A 169 2.69 -0.18 1.10
N GLY A 170 2.83 1.14 1.22
CA GLY A 170 3.04 1.83 2.51
C GLY A 170 4.47 1.69 3.06
N GLU A 171 5.42 1.25 2.24
CA GLU A 171 6.81 1.04 2.64
C GLU A 171 7.59 2.36 2.67
N THR A 172 7.22 3.29 1.78
CA THR A 172 7.90 4.57 1.59
C THR A 172 6.91 5.73 1.49
N ILE A 173 7.40 6.92 1.77
CA ILE A 173 6.73 8.19 1.47
C ILE A 173 7.63 8.96 0.51
N VAL A 174 7.01 9.65 -0.44
CA VAL A 174 7.74 10.43 -1.44
C VAL A 174 7.45 11.91 -1.27
N GLU A 175 8.52 12.70 -1.25
CA GLU A 175 8.48 14.16 -1.28
C GLU A 175 8.97 14.65 -2.65
N ILE A 176 8.29 15.65 -3.23
CA ILE A 176 8.60 16.22 -4.53
C ILE A 176 8.98 17.67 -4.37
N THR A 177 10.16 18.03 -4.86
CA THR A 177 10.52 19.43 -5.09
C THR A 177 10.44 19.73 -6.57
N ARG A 178 9.61 20.71 -6.96
CA ARG A 178 9.52 21.17 -8.35
C ARG A 178 10.59 22.23 -8.61
N VAL A 179 11.41 22.01 -9.63
CA VAL A 179 12.35 23.03 -10.13
C VAL A 179 11.71 23.68 -11.35
N LEU A 180 11.59 25.00 -11.33
CA LEU A 180 10.93 25.76 -12.40
C LEU A 180 11.87 25.98 -13.59
N ALA A 181 11.28 26.11 -14.78
CA ALA A 181 11.97 26.34 -16.05
C ALA A 181 12.24 27.83 -16.33
#